data_AF-A0A1Q9DZ64-F1
#
_entry.id   AF-A0A1Q9DZ64-F1
#
_cell.length_a   1.000
_cell.length_b   1.000
_cell.length_c   1.000
_cell.angle_alpha   90.00
_cell.angle_beta   90.00
_cell.angle_gamma   90.00
#
_symmetry.space_group_name_H-M   'P 1'
#
loop_
_entity.id
_entity.type
_entity.pdbx_description
1 polymer ?
#
loop_
_entity_poly.entity_id
_entity_poly.type
_entity_poly.pdbx_seq_one_letter_code
_entity_poly.pdbx_strand_id
1 'polypeptide(L)'
;MSRSGRAVLASLIAALGLAQVLCADFVLGMSRQPLRRHSCLAGRATPGERAAQMAKKAKDLPPPKRGILLEDVNLRYSRSSGPGGQNVNKVETRVQASFDVDAANFLPKWVKENLRKQEAARFNKDGILMVDAEEQRTRQDNTRIVMQKLQAMIDKAALKPKMPDKAKVNKMKRIKKAANEKRLHDKKLKSQALRKMRERRASFDRY
;
A
#
# COMPACT_ATOMS: atom_id res chain seq x y z
N MET A 1 -5.02 52.97 -0.72
CA MET A 1 -3.86 53.68 -0.11
C MET A 1 -4.28 54.17 1.28
N SER A 2 -3.44 54.02 2.33
CA SER A 2 -2.70 55.12 3.01
C SER A 2 -3.57 56.03 3.89
N ARG A 3 -3.25 56.41 5.14
CA ARG A 3 -2.33 55.96 6.23
C ARG A 3 -2.68 56.82 7.48
N SER A 4 -2.02 56.57 8.64
CA SER A 4 -2.12 57.28 9.94
C SER A 4 -3.49 57.21 10.65
N GLY A 5 -3.60 56.99 11.97
CA GLY A 5 -2.61 57.06 13.06
C GLY A 5 -2.73 58.39 13.81
N ARG A 6 -2.62 58.50 15.15
CA ARG A 6 -2.06 57.60 16.18
C ARG A 6 -2.56 58.01 17.58
N ALA A 7 -2.58 57.04 18.52
CA ALA A 7 -2.38 57.17 19.98
C ALA A 7 -3.42 58.04 20.74
N VAL A 8 -3.61 57.91 22.07
CA VAL A 8 -2.65 58.25 23.15
C VAL A 8 -3.13 57.67 24.50
N LEU A 9 -2.23 57.00 25.25
CA LEU A 9 -2.23 56.72 26.72
C LEU A 9 -3.39 55.86 27.32
N ALA A 10 -3.26 55.17 28.47
CA ALA A 10 -2.11 54.68 29.28
C ALA A 10 -2.60 53.68 30.38
N SER A 11 -1.68 53.23 31.23
CA SER A 11 -1.87 52.44 32.47
C SER A 11 -2.09 50.93 32.26
N LEU A 12 -1.10 50.04 32.34
CA LEU A 12 -0.10 49.72 33.40
C LEU A 12 -0.67 49.09 34.68
N ILE A 13 -0.37 47.80 34.85
CA ILE A 13 0.18 47.11 36.05
C ILE A 13 -0.52 47.34 37.41
N ALA A 14 -0.97 46.26 38.07
CA ALA A 14 -0.41 45.79 39.37
C ALA A 14 -1.21 44.65 40.05
N ALA A 15 -0.49 43.89 40.88
CA ALA A 15 -0.91 43.17 42.10
C ALA A 15 -2.10 42.16 42.03
N LEU A 16 -1.88 40.86 42.24
CA LEU A 16 -1.54 40.18 43.51
C LEU A 16 -2.69 40.21 44.55
N GLY A 17 -3.34 39.06 44.71
CA GLY A 17 -4.30 38.78 45.79
C GLY A 17 -4.00 37.42 46.42
N LEU A 18 -2.99 37.37 47.28
CA LEU A 18 -2.73 36.24 48.19
C LEU A 18 -3.75 36.26 49.33
N ALA A 19 -4.34 35.11 49.65
CA ALA A 19 -5.09 34.91 50.89
C ALA A 19 -4.74 33.53 51.48
N GLN A 20 -3.72 33.49 52.34
CA GLN A 20 -3.47 32.41 53.29
C GLN A 20 -3.85 32.88 54.70
N VAL A 21 -4.72 32.13 55.38
CA VAL A 21 -4.82 32.03 56.86
C VAL A 21 -5.36 30.60 57.08
N LEU A 22 -4.61 29.60 57.59
CA LEU A 22 -4.20 29.36 59.01
C LEU A 22 -5.44 29.32 59.94
N CYS A 23 -5.71 28.40 60.87
CA CYS A 23 -5.01 27.29 61.56
C CYS A 23 -6.11 26.33 62.12
N ALA A 24 -5.92 25.20 62.82
CA ALA A 24 -4.78 24.39 63.30
C ALA A 24 -5.28 22.94 63.58
N ASP A 25 -4.48 22.11 64.26
CA ASP A 25 -4.64 20.65 64.42
C ASP A 25 -5.49 20.16 65.61
N PHE A 26 -6.19 19.01 65.46
CA PHE A 26 -6.52 18.14 66.60
C PHE A 26 -6.63 16.62 66.25
N VAL A 27 -5.48 15.95 66.30
CA VAL A 27 -5.22 14.70 67.08
C VAL A 27 -6.14 13.46 66.89
N LEU A 28 -5.51 12.42 66.33
CA LEU A 28 -5.73 10.95 66.52
C LEU A 28 -7.04 10.29 66.03
N GLY A 29 -6.92 9.60 64.88
CA GLY A 29 -7.85 8.55 64.43
C GLY A 29 -7.14 7.52 63.54
N MET A 30 -6.52 6.50 64.15
CA MET A 30 -5.79 5.46 63.40
C MET A 30 -6.73 4.54 62.61
N SER A 31 -7.01 4.86 61.34
CA SER A 31 -7.52 3.88 60.39
C SER A 31 -6.82 4.00 59.03
N ARG A 32 -6.00 2.99 58.71
CA ARG A 32 -5.31 2.88 57.41
C ARG A 32 -6.32 2.49 56.33
N GLN A 33 -7.04 3.47 55.77
CA GLN A 33 -7.73 3.26 54.51
C GLN A 33 -6.67 3.24 53.38
N PRO A 34 -6.54 2.13 52.63
CA PRO A 34 -5.63 2.12 51.49
C PRO A 34 -6.17 3.09 50.44
N LEU A 35 -5.31 3.97 49.95
CA LEU A 35 -5.61 4.89 48.85
C LEU A 35 -6.22 4.10 47.68
N ARG A 36 -7.54 4.26 47.46
CA ARG A 36 -8.16 3.95 46.17
C ARG A 36 -7.58 4.93 45.15
N ARG A 37 -6.42 4.56 44.60
CA ARG A 37 -5.90 5.14 43.36
C ARG A 37 -6.99 4.94 42.31
N HIS A 38 -7.73 6.01 42.02
CA HIS A 38 -8.63 6.04 40.88
C HIS A 38 -7.78 5.84 39.63
N SER A 39 -7.78 4.62 39.09
CA SER A 39 -7.00 4.20 37.92
C SER A 39 -7.64 4.73 36.64
N CYS A 40 -7.74 6.06 36.53
CA CYS A 40 -8.32 6.81 35.41
C CYS A 40 -7.45 6.78 34.13
N LEU A 41 -6.79 5.66 33.86
CA LEU A 41 -5.97 5.42 32.67
C LEU A 41 -6.43 4.21 31.83
N ALA A 42 -7.57 3.60 32.18
CA ALA A 42 -8.25 2.65 31.30
C ALA A 42 -9.10 3.40 30.26
N GLY A 43 -8.73 3.33 28.97
CA GLY A 43 -9.65 3.68 27.87
C GLY A 43 -9.11 4.48 26.69
N ARG A 44 -7.90 5.06 26.75
CA ARG A 44 -7.29 5.70 25.57
C ARG A 44 -6.42 4.70 24.82
N ALA A 45 -7.05 3.94 23.91
CA ALA A 45 -6.36 3.07 22.96
C ALA A 45 -5.18 3.81 22.32
N THR A 46 -4.01 3.18 22.34
CA THR A 46 -2.76 3.75 21.82
C THR A 46 -2.89 4.12 20.33
N PRO A 47 -2.09 5.05 19.80
CA PRO A 47 -2.12 5.38 18.37
C PRO A 47 -1.94 4.15 17.46
N GLY A 48 -1.12 3.18 17.89
CA GLY A 48 -0.94 1.90 17.20
C GLY A 48 -2.19 1.00 17.24
N GLU A 49 -2.86 0.88 18.38
CA GLU A 49 -4.12 0.11 18.49
C GLU A 49 -5.24 0.74 17.67
N ARG A 50 -5.35 2.08 17.64
CA ARG A 50 -6.32 2.79 16.80
C ARG A 50 -6.07 2.53 15.31
N ALA A 51 -4.81 2.59 14.86
CA ALA A 51 -4.44 2.23 13.49
C ALA A 51 -4.76 0.75 13.18
N ALA A 52 -4.49 -0.17 14.10
CA ALA A 52 -4.81 -1.59 13.95
C ALA A 52 -6.32 -1.88 13.94
N GLN A 53 -7.12 -1.16 14.75
CA GLN A 53 -8.58 -1.24 14.74
C GLN A 53 -9.17 -0.68 13.45
N MET A 54 -8.64 0.44 12.93
CA MET A 54 -9.03 0.97 11.62
C MET A 54 -8.66 0.01 10.47
N ALA A 55 -7.49 -0.63 10.54
CA ALA A 55 -7.09 -1.65 9.57
C ALA A 55 -7.93 -2.94 9.64
N LYS A 56 -8.50 -3.28 10.81
CA LYS A 56 -9.52 -4.33 10.95
C LYS A 56 -10.84 -3.88 10.29
N LYS A 57 -11.37 -2.71 10.68
CA LYS A 57 -12.64 -2.16 10.17
C LYS A 57 -12.63 -1.96 8.64
N ALA A 58 -11.46 -1.69 8.05
CA ALA A 58 -11.28 -1.60 6.59
C ALA A 58 -11.43 -2.94 5.84
N LYS A 59 -11.35 -4.10 6.51
CA LYS A 59 -11.59 -5.43 5.93
C LYS A 59 -13.07 -5.79 5.83
N ASP A 60 -13.89 -5.13 6.65
CA ASP A 60 -15.34 -5.34 6.78
C ASP A 60 -16.15 -4.32 5.95
N LEU A 61 -15.48 -3.42 5.20
CA LEU A 61 -16.15 -2.55 4.25
C LEU A 61 -16.89 -3.41 3.21
N PRO A 62 -18.17 -3.11 2.91
CA PRO A 62 -18.91 -3.81 1.87
C PRO A 62 -18.19 -3.69 0.51
N PRO A 63 -18.42 -4.64 -0.42
CA PRO A 63 -17.86 -4.56 -1.77
C PRO A 63 -18.23 -3.22 -2.43
N PRO A 64 -17.38 -2.70 -3.34
CA PRO A 64 -17.64 -1.43 -4.01
C PRO A 64 -19.02 -1.45 -4.67
N LYS A 65 -19.90 -0.52 -4.24
CA LYS A 65 -21.34 -0.56 -4.55
C LYS A 65 -21.71 -0.27 -6.01
N ARG A 66 -20.75 0.13 -6.85
CA ARG A 66 -20.98 0.46 -8.27
C ARG A 66 -19.83 0.00 -9.15
N GLY A 67 -20.16 -0.35 -10.39
CA GLY A 67 -19.18 -0.48 -11.47
C GLY A 67 -18.57 0.86 -11.84
N ILE A 68 -17.50 0.80 -12.61
CA ILE A 68 -16.71 1.97 -13.03
C ILE A 68 -17.43 2.67 -14.17
N LEU A 69 -17.62 3.99 -14.05
CA LEU A 69 -18.26 4.81 -15.07
C LEU A 69 -17.19 5.52 -15.92
N LEU A 70 -17.58 6.01 -17.10
CA LEU A 70 -16.67 6.79 -17.95
C LEU A 70 -16.22 8.08 -17.25
N GLU A 71 -17.02 8.62 -16.33
CA GLU A 71 -16.72 9.81 -15.52
C GLU A 71 -15.55 9.60 -14.54
N ASP A 72 -15.28 8.36 -14.13
CA ASP A 72 -14.18 8.03 -13.19
C ASP A 72 -12.81 7.92 -13.90
N VAL A 73 -12.77 7.98 -15.23
CA VAL A 73 -11.63 7.58 -16.05
C VAL A 73 -11.30 8.64 -17.10
N ASN A 74 -10.05 9.13 -17.08
CA ASN A 74 -9.59 10.06 -18.11
C ASN A 74 -9.21 9.29 -19.38
N LEU A 75 -10.03 9.43 -20.43
CA LEU A 75 -9.79 8.81 -21.74
C LEU A 75 -9.01 9.76 -22.65
N ARG A 76 -7.85 9.29 -23.14
CA ARG A 76 -7.06 9.94 -24.19
C ARG A 76 -7.14 9.12 -25.47
N TYR A 77 -7.38 9.79 -26.58
CA TYR A 77 -7.36 9.19 -27.91
C TYR A 77 -6.02 9.45 -28.60
N SER A 78 -5.60 8.51 -29.44
CA SER A 78 -4.41 8.64 -30.28
C SER A 78 -4.52 7.76 -31.53
N ARG A 79 -3.58 7.93 -32.45
CA ARG A 79 -3.43 7.03 -33.61
C ARG A 79 -2.85 5.70 -33.15
N SER A 80 -3.25 4.61 -33.80
CA SER A 80 -2.68 3.29 -33.55
C SER A 80 -1.26 3.19 -34.10
N SER A 81 -0.43 2.31 -33.52
CA SER A 81 0.99 2.17 -33.89
C SER A 81 1.25 1.14 -35.01
N GLY A 82 0.20 0.69 -35.70
CA GLY A 82 0.26 -0.40 -36.67
C GLY A 82 0.97 -0.04 -37.99
N PRO A 83 1.30 -1.06 -38.82
CA PRO A 83 1.90 -0.84 -40.14
C PRO A 83 1.02 0.08 -41.00
N GLY A 84 1.65 1.07 -41.61
CA GLY A 84 0.98 2.24 -42.17
C GLY A 84 -0.05 1.90 -43.27
N GLY A 85 -1.24 2.46 -43.13
CA GLY A 85 -2.32 2.41 -44.11
C GLY A 85 -3.24 3.62 -43.96
N GLN A 86 -4.15 3.85 -44.93
CA GLN A 86 -4.98 5.07 -44.97
C GLN A 86 -5.73 5.36 -43.65
N ASN A 87 -6.25 4.31 -43.00
CA ASN A 87 -7.01 4.47 -41.75
C ASN A 87 -6.11 4.80 -40.55
N VAL A 88 -4.91 4.21 -40.46
CA VAL A 88 -3.95 4.40 -39.34
C VAL A 88 -3.48 5.85 -39.25
N ASN A 89 -3.21 6.47 -40.40
CA ASN A 89 -2.71 7.84 -40.45
C ASN A 89 -3.80 8.90 -40.23
N LYS A 90 -5.08 8.56 -40.44
CA LYS A 90 -6.20 9.51 -40.47
C LYS A 90 -7.11 9.47 -39.24
N VAL A 91 -7.26 8.32 -38.57
CA VAL A 91 -8.25 8.13 -37.50
C VAL A 91 -7.59 7.80 -36.17
N GLU A 92 -7.97 8.52 -35.11
CA GLU A 92 -7.56 8.25 -33.74
C GLU A 92 -8.37 7.08 -33.15
N THR A 93 -7.96 5.87 -33.51
CA THR A 93 -8.63 4.62 -33.10
C THR A 93 -8.14 4.10 -31.75
N ARG A 94 -6.87 4.37 -31.37
CA ARG A 94 -6.29 3.89 -30.11
C ARG A 94 -6.86 4.69 -28.94
N VAL A 95 -7.21 3.98 -27.87
CA VAL A 95 -7.77 4.54 -26.64
C VAL A 95 -6.84 4.19 -25.48
N GLN A 96 -6.48 5.19 -24.68
CA GLN A 96 -5.74 5.06 -23.43
C GLN A 96 -6.60 5.60 -22.29
N ALA A 97 -6.95 4.74 -21.33
CA ALA A 97 -7.51 5.14 -20.05
C ALA A 97 -6.39 5.41 -19.04
N SER A 98 -6.53 6.54 -18.34
CA SER A 98 -5.77 6.88 -17.14
C SER A 98 -6.72 6.89 -15.94
N PHE A 99 -6.49 6.00 -14.98
CA PHE A 99 -7.32 5.85 -13.78
C PHE A 99 -6.50 6.14 -12.53
N ASP A 100 -6.93 7.14 -11.77
CA ASP A 100 -6.33 7.47 -10.46
C ASP A 100 -6.96 6.58 -9.38
N VAL A 101 -6.16 5.61 -8.92
CA VAL A 101 -6.58 4.63 -7.92
C VAL A 101 -6.71 5.28 -6.53
N ASP A 102 -5.97 6.35 -6.23
CA ASP A 102 -6.01 7.00 -4.92
C ASP A 102 -7.22 7.95 -4.82
N ALA A 103 -7.51 8.73 -5.86
CA ALA A 103 -8.69 9.59 -5.93
C ALA A 103 -10.03 8.81 -5.91
N ALA A 104 -10.04 7.55 -6.36
CA ALA A 104 -11.24 6.71 -6.43
C ALA A 104 -11.80 6.32 -5.04
N ASN A 105 -12.59 7.20 -4.41
CA ASN A 105 -13.16 6.99 -3.06
C ASN A 105 -14.13 5.80 -2.96
N PHE A 106 -14.71 5.34 -4.07
CA PHE A 106 -15.62 4.20 -4.10
C PHE A 106 -14.90 2.83 -4.03
N LEU A 107 -13.58 2.80 -4.25
CA LEU A 107 -12.77 1.60 -4.09
C LEU A 107 -12.30 1.42 -2.64
N PRO A 108 -12.56 0.28 -1.98
CA PRO A 108 -12.05 0.04 -0.64
C PRO A 108 -10.52 -0.15 -0.66
N LYS A 109 -9.84 0.30 0.40
CA LYS A 109 -8.37 0.37 0.48
C LYS A 109 -7.66 -0.95 0.12
N TRP A 110 -8.23 -2.09 0.51
CA TRP A 110 -7.65 -3.40 0.22
C TRP A 110 -7.65 -3.74 -1.28
N VAL A 111 -8.61 -3.26 -2.07
CA VAL A 111 -8.61 -3.39 -3.54
C VAL A 111 -7.52 -2.51 -4.14
N LYS A 112 -7.39 -1.25 -3.67
CA LYS A 112 -6.32 -0.33 -4.12
C LYS A 112 -4.93 -0.93 -3.91
N GLU A 113 -4.70 -1.50 -2.72
CA GLU A 113 -3.44 -2.20 -2.40
C GLU A 113 -3.22 -3.47 -3.24
N ASN A 114 -4.28 -4.22 -3.55
CA ASN A 114 -4.19 -5.41 -4.40
C ASN A 114 -3.90 -5.04 -5.86
N LEU A 115 -4.56 -4.01 -6.40
CA LEU A 115 -4.30 -3.48 -7.75
C LEU A 115 -2.83 -3.09 -7.92
N ARG A 116 -2.28 -2.30 -7.00
CA ARG A 116 -0.85 -1.92 -6.99
C ARG A 116 0.10 -3.11 -6.96
N LYS A 117 -0.29 -4.24 -6.36
CA LYS A 117 0.52 -5.48 -6.28
C LYS A 117 0.36 -6.36 -7.53
N GLN A 118 -0.84 -6.43 -8.11
CA GLN A 118 -1.14 -7.28 -9.27
C GLN A 118 -0.68 -6.63 -10.59
N GLU A 119 -1.01 -5.37 -10.81
CA GLU A 119 -0.75 -4.64 -12.06
C GLU A 119 0.43 -3.65 -11.92
N ALA A 120 1.39 -3.94 -11.03
CA ALA A 120 2.52 -3.06 -10.70
C ALA A 120 3.29 -2.50 -11.92
N ALA A 121 3.34 -3.25 -13.03
CA ALA A 121 4.00 -2.85 -14.28
C ALA A 121 3.23 -1.79 -15.10
N ARG A 122 1.94 -1.54 -14.79
CA ARG A 122 1.07 -0.57 -15.49
C ARG A 122 0.87 0.74 -14.73
N PHE A 123 1.43 0.86 -13.52
CA PHE A 123 1.37 2.08 -12.73
C PHE A 123 2.49 3.03 -13.13
N ASN A 124 2.15 4.31 -13.30
CA ASN A 124 3.13 5.38 -13.35
C ASN A 124 3.62 5.73 -11.92
N LYS A 125 4.72 6.51 -11.83
CA LYS A 125 5.30 6.98 -10.56
C LYS A 125 4.27 7.71 -9.68
N ASP A 126 3.34 8.42 -10.30
CA ASP A 126 2.29 9.21 -9.65
C ASP A 126 1.11 8.36 -9.13
N GLY A 127 1.16 7.03 -9.24
CA GLY A 127 0.08 6.14 -8.79
C GLY A 127 -1.09 5.98 -9.76
N ILE A 128 -1.01 6.58 -10.95
CA ILE A 128 -2.00 6.46 -12.03
C ILE A 128 -1.83 5.12 -12.74
N LEU A 129 -2.93 4.36 -12.89
CA LEU A 129 -2.99 3.13 -13.68
C LEU A 129 -3.29 3.47 -15.15
N MET A 130 -2.44 2.99 -16.06
CA MET A 130 -2.63 3.18 -17.51
C MET A 130 -3.07 1.87 -18.18
N VAL A 131 -4.16 1.93 -18.95
CA VAL A 131 -4.72 0.78 -19.70
C VAL A 131 -5.11 1.24 -21.11
N ASP A 132 -4.65 0.54 -22.13
CA ASP A 132 -4.90 0.89 -23.53
C ASP A 132 -5.44 -0.27 -24.38
N ALA A 133 -6.08 0.09 -25.50
CA ALA A 133 -6.50 -0.84 -26.55
C ALA A 133 -6.48 -0.17 -27.93
N GLU A 134 -6.07 -0.95 -28.93
CA GLU A 134 -6.08 -0.60 -30.37
C GLU A 134 -6.51 -1.80 -31.24
N GLU A 135 -7.28 -2.73 -30.67
CA GLU A 135 -7.67 -4.01 -31.29
C GLU A 135 -8.70 -3.84 -32.41
N GLN A 136 -9.58 -2.83 -32.30
CA GLN A 136 -10.70 -2.61 -33.20
C GLN A 136 -10.50 -1.39 -34.10
N ARG A 137 -11.19 -1.41 -35.24
CA ARG A 137 -11.16 -0.31 -36.23
C ARG A 137 -11.90 0.96 -35.78
N THR A 138 -12.77 0.89 -34.77
CA THR A 138 -13.53 2.05 -34.27
C THR A 138 -13.07 2.45 -32.88
N ARG A 139 -13.11 3.77 -32.62
CA ARG A 139 -12.83 4.35 -31.30
C ARG A 139 -13.82 3.87 -30.24
N GLN A 140 -15.10 3.72 -30.59
CA GLN A 140 -16.15 3.32 -29.64
C GLN A 140 -15.94 1.88 -29.14
N ASP A 141 -15.59 0.96 -30.03
CA ASP A 141 -15.31 -0.44 -29.67
C ASP A 141 -14.06 -0.53 -28.79
N ASN A 142 -12.99 0.19 -29.16
CA ASN A 142 -11.78 0.25 -28.32
C ASN A 142 -12.06 0.88 -26.94
N THR A 143 -12.90 1.92 -26.84
CA THR A 143 -13.33 2.46 -25.54
C THR A 143 -14.05 1.41 -24.69
N ARG A 144 -14.95 0.62 -25.30
CA ARG A 144 -15.65 -0.47 -24.61
C ARG A 144 -14.67 -1.54 -24.11
N ILE A 145 -13.69 -1.93 -24.94
CA ILE A 145 -12.64 -2.90 -24.58
C ILE A 145 -11.76 -2.38 -23.44
N VAL A 146 -11.35 -1.11 -23.46
CA VAL A 146 -10.58 -0.50 -22.36
C VAL A 146 -11.37 -0.53 -21.06
N MET A 147 -12.64 -0.12 -21.06
CA MET A 147 -13.49 -0.17 -19.86
C MET A 147 -13.67 -1.61 -19.34
N GLN A 148 -13.88 -2.60 -20.23
CA GLN A 148 -13.97 -4.02 -19.86
C GLN A 148 -12.67 -4.56 -19.27
N LYS A 149 -11.51 -4.25 -19.87
CA LYS A 149 -10.19 -4.62 -19.35
C LYS A 149 -9.96 -4.03 -17.96
N LEU A 150 -10.30 -2.76 -17.77
CA LEU A 150 -10.13 -2.03 -16.52
C LEU A 150 -11.03 -2.62 -15.42
N GLN A 151 -12.33 -2.83 -15.70
CA GLN A 151 -13.25 -3.51 -14.78
C GLN A 151 -12.73 -4.91 -14.41
N ALA A 152 -12.29 -5.71 -15.38
CA ALA A 152 -11.76 -7.05 -15.12
C ALA A 152 -10.46 -7.07 -14.28
N MET A 153 -9.64 -6.01 -14.32
CA MET A 153 -8.50 -5.85 -13.39
C MET A 153 -8.99 -5.57 -11.97
N ILE A 154 -9.98 -4.69 -11.81
CA ILE A 154 -10.55 -4.38 -10.49
C ILE A 154 -11.26 -5.60 -9.89
N ASP A 155 -11.99 -6.37 -10.69
CA ASP A 155 -12.63 -7.61 -10.26
C ASP A 155 -11.60 -8.65 -9.77
N LYS A 156 -10.47 -8.81 -10.50
CA LYS A 156 -9.35 -9.68 -10.09
C LYS A 156 -8.64 -9.22 -8.80
N ALA A 157 -8.62 -7.91 -8.53
CA ALA A 157 -8.09 -7.35 -7.28
C ALA A 157 -9.11 -7.40 -6.12
N ALA A 158 -10.40 -7.39 -6.45
CA ALA A 158 -11.52 -7.59 -5.53
C ALA A 158 -11.69 -9.05 -5.10
N LEU A 159 -11.30 -10.00 -5.95
CA LEU A 159 -11.17 -11.41 -5.57
C LEU A 159 -10.11 -11.55 -4.46
N LYS A 160 -10.57 -11.79 -3.22
CA LYS A 160 -9.70 -12.07 -2.08
C LYS A 160 -8.77 -13.24 -2.43
N PRO A 161 -7.44 -13.13 -2.23
CA PRO A 161 -6.53 -14.24 -2.52
C PRO A 161 -6.90 -15.43 -1.63
N LYS A 162 -7.43 -16.50 -2.25
CA LYS A 162 -7.78 -17.74 -1.54
C LYS A 162 -6.53 -18.25 -0.84
N MET A 163 -6.64 -18.52 0.47
CA MET A 163 -5.55 -19.14 1.23
C MET A 163 -5.05 -20.38 0.48
N PRO A 164 -3.73 -20.52 0.24
CA PRO A 164 -3.22 -21.61 -0.58
C PRO A 164 -3.56 -22.95 0.07
N ASP A 165 -4.25 -23.81 -0.68
CA ASP A 165 -4.67 -25.12 -0.21
C ASP A 165 -3.46 -25.89 0.35
N LYS A 166 -3.64 -26.66 1.44
CA LYS A 166 -2.54 -27.34 2.16
C LYS A 166 -1.63 -28.15 1.21
N ALA A 167 -2.22 -28.76 0.17
CA ALA A 167 -1.51 -29.47 -0.90
C ALA A 167 -0.54 -28.57 -1.71
N LYS A 168 -0.94 -27.35 -2.07
CA LYS A 168 -0.08 -26.38 -2.80
C LYS A 168 1.11 -25.95 -1.94
N VAL A 169 0.90 -25.70 -0.66
CA VAL A 169 1.97 -25.37 0.31
C VAL A 169 2.97 -26.53 0.42
N ASN A 170 2.48 -27.77 0.54
CA ASN A 170 3.33 -28.95 0.62
C ASN A 170 4.09 -29.23 -0.69
N LYS A 171 3.47 -29.02 -1.86
CA LYS A 171 4.16 -29.09 -3.17
C LYS A 171 5.29 -28.06 -3.26
N MET A 172 5.04 -26.81 -2.86
CA MET A 172 6.05 -25.75 -2.84
C MET A 172 7.22 -26.08 -1.89
N LYS A 173 6.95 -26.62 -0.70
CA LYS A 173 7.98 -27.09 0.24
C LYS A 173 8.83 -28.22 -0.37
N ARG A 174 8.22 -29.21 -1.02
CA ARG A 174 8.91 -30.32 -1.70
C ARG A 174 9.84 -29.81 -2.80
N ILE A 175 9.37 -28.91 -3.67
CA ILE A 175 10.18 -28.32 -4.75
C ILE A 175 11.38 -27.56 -4.19
N LYS A 176 11.18 -26.72 -3.16
CA LYS A 176 12.27 -25.99 -2.50
C LYS A 176 13.32 -26.91 -1.87
N LYS A 177 12.89 -28.00 -1.21
CA LYS A 177 13.79 -29.01 -0.64
C LYS A 177 14.65 -29.66 -1.73
N ALA A 178 14.02 -30.20 -2.77
CA ALA A 178 14.72 -30.87 -3.87
C ALA A 178 15.69 -29.94 -4.62
N ALA A 179 15.33 -28.67 -4.83
CA ALA A 179 16.22 -27.68 -5.43
C ALA A 179 17.46 -27.40 -4.57
N ASN A 180 17.30 -27.31 -3.25
CA ASN A 180 18.41 -27.09 -2.32
C ASN A 180 19.32 -28.32 -2.21
N GLU A 181 18.74 -29.53 -2.21
CA GLU A 181 19.47 -30.80 -2.22
C GLU A 181 20.34 -30.94 -3.48
N LYS A 182 19.77 -30.68 -4.67
CA LYS A 182 20.51 -30.63 -5.95
C LYS A 182 21.67 -29.63 -5.89
N ARG A 183 21.40 -28.38 -5.51
CA ARG A 183 22.43 -27.33 -5.37
C ARG A 183 23.57 -27.73 -4.43
N LEU A 184 23.26 -28.40 -3.31
CA LEU A 184 24.25 -28.85 -2.34
C LEU A 184 25.05 -30.06 -2.84
N HIS A 185 24.42 -30.97 -3.56
CA HIS A 185 25.07 -32.08 -4.27
C HIS A 185 26.03 -31.57 -5.35
N ASP A 186 25.60 -30.64 -6.19
CA ASP A 186 26.43 -30.06 -7.26
C ASP A 186 27.63 -29.30 -6.68
N LYS A 187 27.44 -28.59 -5.55
CA LYS A 187 28.55 -27.95 -4.82
C LYS A 187 29.55 -28.99 -4.30
N LYS A 188 29.08 -30.12 -3.75
CA LYS A 188 29.95 -31.23 -3.30
C LYS A 188 30.75 -31.81 -4.47
N LEU A 189 30.10 -32.19 -5.58
CA LEU A 189 30.77 -32.72 -6.76
C LEU A 189 31.84 -31.77 -7.30
N LYS A 190 31.51 -30.47 -7.45
CA LYS A 190 32.49 -29.44 -7.88
C LYS A 190 33.67 -29.33 -6.91
N SER A 191 33.45 -29.33 -5.60
CA SER A 191 34.54 -29.29 -4.61
C SER A 191 35.44 -30.53 -4.65
N GLN A 192 34.87 -31.72 -4.85
CA GLN A 192 35.63 -32.97 -4.97
C GLN A 192 36.45 -33.02 -6.25
N ALA A 193 35.88 -32.59 -7.38
CA ALA A 193 36.60 -32.49 -8.65
C ALA A 193 37.78 -31.50 -8.55
N LEU A 194 37.56 -30.30 -7.99
CA LEU A 194 38.63 -29.32 -7.76
C LEU A 194 39.72 -29.85 -6.81
N ARG A 195 39.35 -30.55 -5.73
CA ARG A 195 40.30 -31.17 -4.82
C ARG A 195 41.16 -32.22 -5.54
N LYS A 196 40.55 -33.15 -6.28
CA LYS A 196 41.27 -34.16 -7.07
C LYS A 196 42.16 -33.55 -8.15
N MET A 197 41.79 -32.41 -8.73
CA MET A 197 42.67 -31.68 -9.66
C MET A 197 43.87 -31.04 -8.96
N ARG A 198 43.70 -30.47 -7.77
CA ARG A 198 44.81 -29.94 -6.96
C ARG A 198 45.77 -31.05 -6.51
N GLU A 199 45.24 -32.17 -6.04
CA GLU A 199 46.02 -33.34 -5.63
C GLU A 199 46.87 -33.89 -6.80
N ARG A 200 46.28 -34.04 -8.00
CA ARG A 200 47.02 -34.46 -9.20
C ARG A 200 48.10 -33.48 -9.65
N ARG A 201 47.86 -32.17 -9.50
CA ARG A 201 48.89 -31.15 -9.80
C ARG A 201 50.04 -31.21 -8.79
N ALA A 202 49.75 -31.31 -7.50
CA ALA A 202 50.75 -31.41 -6.44
C ALA A 202 51.53 -32.75 -6.43
N SER A 203 51.07 -33.78 -7.15
CA SER A 203 51.86 -34.98 -7.44
C SER A 203 52.74 -34.83 -8.67
N PHE A 204 52.38 -33.98 -9.64
CA PHE A 204 53.18 -33.69 -10.82
C PHE A 204 54.36 -32.76 -10.49
N ASP A 205 54.10 -31.70 -9.71
CA ASP A 205 55.11 -30.72 -9.27
C ASP A 205 56.14 -31.28 -8.24
N ARG A 206 56.22 -32.62 -8.06
CA ARG A 206 57.11 -33.32 -7.11
C ARG A 206 58.09 -34.30 -7.78
N TYR A 207 58.19 -34.26 -9.10
CA TYR A 207 59.08 -35.08 -9.93
C TYR A 207 59.92 -34.18 -10.84
#